data_AF-A0A1F9D847-F1
#
_entry.id   AF-A0A1F9D847-F1
#
_cell.length_a   1.000
_cell.length_b   1.000
_cell.length_c   1.000
_cell.angle_alpha   90.00
_cell.angle_beta   90.00
_cell.angle_gamma   90.00
#
_symmetry.space_group_name_H-M   'P 1'
#
loop_
_entity.id
_entity.type
_entity.pdbx_description
1 polymer ?
#
loop_
_entity_poly.entity_id
_entity_poly.type
_entity_poly.pdbx_seq_one_letter_code
_entity_poly.pdbx_strand_id
1 'polypeptide(L)'
;MNNESPWYLKKSPLGAPYQHFSNVAKQKTVLDAKTKELIRLAIASVFRCNHCTEHHIKDALGVGATKGEISEALLLASLQSAGTQLNWSKELFEKYLGD
;
A
#
# COMPACT_ATOMS: atom_id res chain seq x y z
N MET A 1 12.16 -13.02 17.24
CA MET A 1 12.74 -11.82 16.60
C MET A 1 14.21 -12.13 16.32
N ASN A 2 14.73 -11.77 15.15
CA ASN A 2 16.15 -12.00 14.82
C ASN A 2 17.01 -10.82 15.33
N ASN A 3 18.34 -10.99 15.30
CA ASN A 3 19.27 -9.94 15.73
C ASN A 3 19.16 -8.65 14.89
N GLU A 4 18.61 -8.73 13.69
CA GLU A 4 18.41 -7.60 12.77
C GLU A 4 17.14 -6.77 13.06
N SER A 5 16.22 -7.28 13.91
CA SER A 5 14.98 -6.56 14.21
C SER A 5 15.30 -5.20 14.88
N PRO A 6 14.69 -4.08 14.44
CA PRO A 6 14.91 -2.76 15.02
C PRO A 6 14.67 -2.73 16.54
N TRP A 7 15.39 -1.84 17.24
CA TRP A 7 15.35 -1.74 18.70
C TRP A 7 13.92 -1.59 19.26
N TYR A 8 13.08 -0.83 18.55
CA TYR A 8 11.72 -0.52 18.97
C TYR A 8 10.79 -1.74 18.92
N LEU A 9 11.00 -2.67 17.98
CA LEU A 9 10.26 -3.93 17.94
C LEU A 9 10.70 -4.88 19.06
N LYS A 10 11.97 -4.84 19.47
CA LYS A 10 12.48 -5.69 20.55
C LYS A 10 12.01 -5.22 21.93
N LYS A 11 11.87 -3.92 22.14
CA LYS A 11 11.58 -3.32 23.46
C LYS A 11 10.09 -3.04 23.70
N SER A 12 9.31 -2.84 22.65
CA SER A 12 7.86 -2.66 22.78
C SER A 12 7.16 -4.00 23.00
N PRO A 13 6.17 -4.10 23.90
CA PRO A 13 5.32 -5.29 24.00
C PRO A 13 4.54 -5.55 22.70
N LEU A 14 4.39 -4.55 21.83
CA LEU A 14 3.71 -4.67 20.54
C LEU A 14 4.60 -5.23 19.42
N GLY A 15 5.93 -5.32 19.60
CA GLY A 15 6.83 -5.64 18.51
C GLY A 15 6.81 -7.11 18.08
N ALA A 16 6.68 -8.05 19.02
CA ALA A 16 6.48 -9.48 18.69
C ALA A 16 5.16 -9.70 17.93
N PRO A 17 4.01 -9.18 18.41
CA PRO A 17 2.75 -9.23 17.68
C PRO A 17 2.83 -8.61 16.27
N TYR A 18 3.45 -7.44 16.14
CA TYR A 18 3.60 -6.78 14.84
C TYR A 18 4.46 -7.62 13.87
N GLN A 19 5.58 -8.16 14.34
CA GLN A 19 6.45 -9.00 13.49
C GLN A 19 5.72 -10.27 13.04
N HIS A 20 4.95 -10.90 13.94
CA HIS A 20 4.13 -12.05 13.59
C HIS A 20 3.11 -11.69 12.50
N PHE A 21 2.35 -10.60 12.70
CA PHE A 21 1.40 -10.11 11.71
C PHE A 21 2.07 -9.81 10.37
N SER A 22 3.20 -9.09 10.36
CA SER A 22 3.95 -8.75 9.15
C SER A 22 4.39 -10.00 8.38
N ASN A 23 4.87 -11.03 9.09
CA ASN A 23 5.29 -12.28 8.47
C ASN A 23 4.12 -13.03 7.83
N VAL A 24 3.00 -13.18 8.55
CA VAL A 24 1.79 -13.82 8.00
C VAL A 24 1.23 -13.03 6.82
N ALA A 25 1.23 -11.70 6.90
CA ALA A 25 0.74 -10.84 5.82
C ALA A 25 1.55 -11.02 4.53
N LYS A 26 2.87 -11.27 4.61
CA LYS A 26 3.76 -11.50 3.47
C LYS A 26 3.64 -12.89 2.84
N GLN A 27 3.27 -13.92 3.61
CA GLN A 27 3.10 -15.28 3.09
C GLN A 27 1.92 -15.37 2.12
N LYS A 28 1.93 -16.32 1.18
CA LYS A 28 0.73 -16.62 0.38
C LYS A 28 -0.38 -17.12 1.31
N THR A 29 -1.53 -16.44 1.30
CA THR A 29 -2.73 -16.86 2.05
C THR A 29 -3.91 -16.96 1.09
N VAL A 30 -4.96 -16.18 1.28
CA VAL A 30 -6.09 -16.08 0.32
C VAL A 30 -5.64 -15.41 -0.97
N LEU A 31 -4.81 -14.36 -0.86
CA LEU A 31 -4.22 -13.67 -2.00
C LEU A 31 -2.81 -14.20 -2.28
N ASP A 32 -2.46 -14.26 -3.56
CA ASP A 32 -1.10 -14.57 -3.99
C ASP A 32 -0.14 -13.40 -3.74
N ALA A 33 1.16 -13.65 -3.90
CA ALA A 33 2.20 -12.67 -3.63
C ALA A 33 2.12 -11.45 -4.58
N LYS A 34 1.81 -11.68 -5.86
CA LYS A 34 1.71 -10.62 -6.86
C LYS A 34 0.56 -9.66 -6.52
N THR A 35 -0.63 -10.20 -6.22
CA THR A 35 -1.78 -9.38 -5.80
C THR A 35 -1.46 -8.58 -4.53
N LYS A 36 -0.79 -9.20 -3.56
CA LYS A 36 -0.41 -8.51 -2.31
C LYS A 36 0.56 -7.35 -2.55
N GLU A 37 1.57 -7.53 -3.40
CA GLU A 37 2.51 -6.46 -3.71
C GLU A 37 1.88 -5.33 -4.53
N LEU A 38 0.98 -5.64 -5.48
CA LEU A 38 0.24 -4.59 -6.20
C LEU A 38 -0.65 -3.75 -5.27
N ILE A 39 -1.28 -4.37 -4.27
CA ILE A 39 -2.05 -3.63 -3.24
C ILE A 39 -1.12 -2.75 -2.40
N ARG A 40 0.00 -3.30 -1.91
CA ARG A 40 0.97 -2.55 -1.09
C ARG A 40 1.56 -1.37 -1.86
N LEU A 41 1.88 -1.59 -3.13
CA LEU A 41 2.36 -0.55 -4.04
C LEU A 41 1.35 0.59 -4.17
N ALA A 42 0.08 0.28 -4.45
CA ALA A 42 -0.97 1.29 -4.55
C ALA A 42 -1.10 2.11 -3.26
N ILE A 43 -1.11 1.44 -2.10
CA ILE A 43 -1.18 2.10 -0.79
C ILE A 43 0.05 2.99 -0.54
N ALA A 44 1.26 2.49 -0.83
CA ALA A 44 2.50 3.26 -0.70
C ALA A 44 2.48 4.54 -1.55
N SER A 45 1.96 4.44 -2.78
CA SER A 45 1.77 5.58 -3.67
C SER A 45 0.76 6.59 -3.12
N VAL A 46 -0.40 6.15 -2.63
CA VAL A 46 -1.42 7.04 -2.02
C VAL A 46 -0.87 7.76 -0.79
N PHE A 47 -0.05 7.08 0.02
CA PHE A 47 0.64 7.69 1.16
C PHE A 47 1.84 8.56 0.78
N ARG A 48 2.14 8.70 -0.52
CA ARG A 48 3.23 9.55 -1.05
C ARG A 48 4.60 9.19 -0.46
N CYS A 49 4.84 7.91 -0.19
CA CYS A 49 6.12 7.43 0.32
C CYS A 49 7.00 6.91 -0.83
N ASN A 50 7.88 7.75 -1.39
CA ASN A 50 8.75 7.35 -2.52
C ASN A 50 9.59 6.11 -2.22
N HIS A 51 10.16 6.02 -1.01
CA HIS A 51 10.93 4.85 -0.57
C HIS A 51 10.09 3.56 -0.56
N CYS A 52 8.88 3.64 0.00
CA CYS A 52 7.96 2.50 0.08
C CYS A 52 7.49 2.09 -1.33
N THR A 53 7.17 3.06 -2.18
CA THR A 53 6.77 2.82 -3.57
C THR A 53 7.89 2.13 -4.34
N GLU A 54 9.13 2.61 -4.24
CA GLU A 54 10.29 1.97 -4.87
C GLU A 54 10.49 0.53 -4.38
N HIS A 55 10.40 0.32 -3.06
CA HIS A 55 10.50 -1.01 -2.45
C HIS A 55 9.44 -1.97 -3.00
N HIS A 56 8.17 -1.56 -3.02
CA HIS A 56 7.08 -2.42 -3.51
C HIS A 56 7.08 -2.60 -5.03
N ILE A 57 7.64 -1.67 -5.82
CA ILE A 57 7.89 -1.92 -7.26
C ILE A 57 8.89 -3.06 -7.42
N LYS A 58 10.00 -3.04 -6.67
CA LYS A 58 11.04 -4.08 -6.74
C LYS A 58 10.48 -5.44 -6.30
N ASP A 59 9.73 -5.47 -5.20
CA ASP A 59 9.13 -6.70 -4.68
C ASP A 59 8.06 -7.25 -5.65
N ALA A 60 7.21 -6.39 -6.22
CA ALA A 60 6.22 -6.79 -7.22
C ALA A 60 6.87 -7.42 -8.46
N LEU A 61 7.93 -6.80 -9.01
CA LEU A 61 8.69 -7.37 -10.12
C LEU A 61 9.32 -8.71 -9.73
N GLY A 62 9.87 -8.81 -8.51
CA GLY A 62 10.49 -10.03 -7.99
C GLY A 62 9.52 -11.22 -7.87
N VAL A 63 8.23 -10.95 -7.65
CA VAL A 63 7.17 -11.99 -7.62
C VAL A 63 6.46 -12.16 -8.96
N GLY A 64 7.00 -11.60 -10.05
CA GLY A 64 6.53 -11.82 -11.41
C GLY A 64 5.45 -10.86 -11.91
N ALA A 65 5.22 -9.73 -11.24
CA ALA A 65 4.39 -8.66 -11.80
C ALA A 65 5.05 -8.07 -13.05
N THR A 66 4.24 -7.77 -14.06
CA THR A 66 4.68 -7.07 -15.26
C THR A 66 4.72 -5.56 -15.04
N LYS A 67 5.48 -4.86 -15.88
CA LYS A 67 5.44 -3.38 -15.92
C LYS A 67 4.03 -2.86 -16.17
N GLY A 68 3.23 -3.56 -17.00
CA GLY A 68 1.85 -3.21 -17.27
C GLY A 68 0.97 -3.26 -16.02
N GLU A 69 1.01 -4.37 -15.28
CA GLU A 69 0.25 -4.53 -14.02
C GLU A 69 0.63 -3.46 -12.98
N ILE A 70 1.93 -3.17 -12.84
CA ILE A 70 2.44 -2.12 -11.94
C ILE A 70 1.94 -0.74 -12.36
N SER A 71 2.06 -0.40 -13.65
CA SER A 71 1.59 0.87 -14.19
C SER A 71 0.08 1.04 -14.01
N GLU A 72 -0.71 0.00 -14.30
CA GLU A 72 -2.16 0.03 -14.12
C GLU A 72 -2.55 0.21 -12.65
N ALA A 73 -1.91 -0.51 -11.72
CA ALA A 73 -2.16 -0.35 -10.29
C ALA A 73 -1.89 1.09 -9.80
N LEU A 74 -0.81 1.73 -10.27
CA LEU A 74 -0.49 3.11 -9.92
C LEU A 74 -1.48 4.12 -10.54
N LEU A 75 -1.93 3.89 -11.78
CA LEU A 75 -2.96 4.72 -12.41
C LEU A 75 -4.31 4.60 -11.69
N LEU A 76 -4.70 3.39 -11.27
CA LEU A 76 -5.90 3.16 -10.45
C LEU A 76 -5.79 3.86 -9.09
N ALA A 77 -4.62 3.84 -8.45
CA ALA A 77 -4.37 4.57 -7.21
C ALA A 77 -4.58 6.09 -7.39
N SER A 78 -4.12 6.65 -8.52
CA SER A 78 -4.32 8.05 -8.89
C SER A 78 -5.81 8.37 -9.10
N LEU A 79 -6.50 7.57 -9.92
CA LEU A 79 -7.94 7.72 -10.19
C LEU A 79 -8.75 7.71 -8.89
N GLN A 80 -8.51 6.72 -8.03
CA GLN A 80 -9.24 6.60 -6.76
C GLN A 80 -8.96 7.77 -5.83
N SER A 81 -7.72 8.27 -5.80
CA SER A 81 -7.35 9.44 -5.00
C SER A 81 -8.10 10.69 -5.45
N ALA A 82 -8.16 10.93 -6.76
CA ALA A 82 -8.88 12.08 -7.33
C ALA A 82 -10.39 11.98 -7.07
N GLY A 83 -11.00 10.83 -7.35
CA GLY A 83 -12.42 10.60 -7.11
C GLY A 83 -12.83 10.72 -5.64
N THR A 84 -11.97 10.26 -4.71
CA THR A 84 -12.20 10.39 -3.27
C THR A 84 -12.21 11.86 -2.84
N GLN A 85 -11.30 12.69 -3.36
CA GLN A 85 -11.27 14.13 -3.02
C GLN A 85 -12.50 14.89 -3.50
N LEU A 86 -12.99 14.57 -4.70
CA LEU A 86 -14.22 15.16 -5.23
C LEU A 86 -15.43 14.75 -4.39
N ASN A 87 -15.54 13.46 -4.06
CA ASN A 87 -16.64 12.95 -3.25
C ASN A 87 -16.63 13.47 -1.82
N TRP A 88 -15.46 13.63 -1.20
CA TRP A 88 -15.33 14.24 0.14
C TRP A 88 -15.89 15.67 0.16
N SER A 89 -15.67 16.42 -0.93
CA SER A 89 -16.11 17.80 -1.05
C SER A 89 -17.49 17.95 -1.69
N LYS A 90 -18.18 16.85 -1.98
CA LYS A 90 -19.41 16.84 -2.79
C LYS A 90 -20.45 17.82 -2.27
N GLU A 91 -20.77 17.78 -0.98
CA GLU A 91 -21.79 18.67 -0.41
C GLU A 91 -21.47 20.16 -0.60
N LEU A 92 -20.19 20.53 -0.51
CA LEU A 92 -19.75 21.91 -0.76
C LEU A 92 -19.89 22.28 -2.24
N PHE A 93 -19.54 21.35 -3.14
CA PHE A 93 -19.67 21.55 -4.58
C PHE A 93 -21.14 21.78 -4.94
N GLU A 94 -22.04 20.90 -4.51
CA GLU A 94 -23.48 21.04 -4.75
C GLU A 94 -24.03 22.34 -4.13
N LYS A 95 -23.65 22.65 -2.88
CA LYS A 95 -24.17 23.83 -2.17
C LYS A 95 -23.77 25.17 -2.81
N TYR A 96 -22.53 25.29 -3.30
CA TYR A 96 -21.97 26.57 -3.74
C TYR A 96 -21.81 26.67 -5.27
N LEU A 97 -21.76 25.55 -5.98
CA LEU A 97 -21.51 25.48 -7.43
C LEU A 97 -22.63 24.75 -8.20
N GLY A 98 -23.59 24.13 -7.52
CA GLY A 98 -24.76 23.52 -8.16
C GLY A 98 -25.77 24.55 -8.62
N ASP A 99 -26.51 24.24 -9.69
CA ASP A 99 -27.67 25.02 -10.16
C ASP A 99 -28.90 24.86 -9.23
#